data_AF-A0A9J7LH42-F1
#
_entry.id   AF-A0A9J7LH42-F1
#
_cell.length_a   1.000
_cell.length_b   1.000
_cell.length_c   1.000
_cell.angle_alpha   90.00
_cell.angle_beta   90.00
_cell.angle_gamma   90.00
#
_symmetry.space_group_name_H-M   'P 1'
#
loop_
_entity.id
_entity.type
_entity.pdbx_description
1 polymer ?
#
loop_
_entity_poly.entity_id
_entity_poly.type
_entity_poly.pdbx_seq_one_letter_code
_entity_poly.pdbx_strand_id
1 'polypeptide(L)'
;MEICNDGKKIRLQGLAEDILVLQSEIHQILARVMNEGKQQEHAQLIARIVKWVYVDNGTEVEFDRLTNLKIEYALDEGHNRVRVDVDDVGECLAHIGNNILVTVQEGHRYKLKRKAVG
;
A
#
# COMPACT_ATOMS: atom_id res chain seq x y z
N MET A 1 27.06 -22.15 -2.38
CA MET A 1 25.97 -21.82 -3.32
C MET A 1 26.09 -20.38 -3.77
N GLU A 2 25.53 -20.01 -4.93
CA GLU A 2 25.56 -18.64 -5.46
C GLU A 2 24.15 -18.15 -5.84
N ILE A 3 23.84 -16.89 -5.48
CA ILE A 3 22.63 -16.17 -5.94
C ILE A 3 23.09 -15.06 -6.87
N CYS A 4 22.48 -14.97 -8.07
CA CYS A 4 22.84 -14.03 -9.13
C CYS A 4 21.66 -13.12 -9.48
N ASN A 5 21.89 -11.81 -9.59
CA ASN A 5 20.90 -10.84 -10.10
C ASN A 5 21.61 -9.74 -10.91
N ASP A 6 21.31 -9.61 -12.21
CA ASP A 6 21.83 -8.57 -13.14
C ASP A 6 23.27 -8.11 -12.86
N GLY A 7 24.20 -9.08 -12.83
CA GLY A 7 25.63 -8.83 -12.67
C GLY A 7 26.16 -8.79 -11.23
N LYS A 8 25.29 -8.84 -10.21
CA LYS A 8 25.68 -8.98 -8.80
C LYS A 8 25.62 -10.45 -8.37
N LYS A 9 26.61 -10.89 -7.60
CA LYS A 9 26.72 -12.27 -7.08
C LYS A 9 26.85 -12.26 -5.57
N ILE A 10 26.04 -13.07 -4.89
CA ILE A 10 26.15 -13.35 -3.46
C ILE A 10 26.58 -14.81 -3.29
N ARG A 11 27.68 -15.04 -2.59
CA ARG A 11 28.21 -16.38 -2.32
C ARG A 11 27.83 -16.80 -0.91
N LEU A 12 27.12 -17.92 -0.79
CA LEU A 12 26.72 -18.54 0.47
C LEU A 12 27.62 -19.74 0.78
N GLN A 13 28.11 -19.82 2.01
CA GLN A 13 28.95 -20.89 2.55
C GLN A 13 28.39 -21.34 3.90
N GLY A 14 28.39 -22.64 4.16
CA GLY A 14 27.75 -23.24 5.34
C GLY A 14 27.32 -24.69 5.08
N LEU A 15 26.60 -25.27 6.04
CA LEU A 15 25.97 -26.58 5.88
C LEU A 15 24.87 -26.49 4.82
N ALA A 16 24.64 -27.58 4.09
CA ALA A 16 23.70 -27.60 2.98
C ALA A 16 22.26 -27.22 3.41
N GLU A 17 21.83 -27.68 4.58
CA GLU A 17 20.51 -27.39 5.15
C GLU A 17 20.35 -25.89 5.45
N ASP A 18 21.34 -25.28 6.12
CA ASP A 18 21.33 -23.84 6.42
C ASP A 18 21.35 -22.99 5.15
N ILE A 19 22.11 -23.42 4.13
CA ILE A 19 22.18 -22.71 2.84
C ILE A 19 20.82 -22.68 2.15
N LEU A 20 20.06 -23.77 2.18
CA LEU A 20 18.74 -23.83 1.53
C LEU A 20 17.72 -22.93 2.22
N VAL A 21 17.74 -22.87 3.56
CA VAL A 21 16.90 -21.96 4.34
C VAL A 21 17.26 -20.51 4.02
N LEU A 22 18.54 -20.14 4.14
CA LEU A 22 19.03 -18.79 3.86
C LEU A 22 18.73 -18.35 2.42
N GLN A 23 18.89 -19.24 1.45
CA GLN A 23 18.57 -18.95 0.07
C GLN A 23 17.09 -18.61 -0.10
N SER A 24 16.20 -19.38 0.53
CA SER A 24 14.76 -19.17 0.45
C SER A 24 14.37 -17.81 1.04
N GLU A 25 14.93 -17.47 2.20
CA GLU A 25 14.72 -16.17 2.85
C GLU A 25 15.21 -15.01 1.99
N ILE A 26 16.41 -15.11 1.40
CA ILE A 26 16.96 -14.07 0.52
C ILE A 26 16.06 -13.85 -0.70
N HIS A 27 15.56 -14.92 -1.34
CA HIS A 27 14.63 -14.77 -2.47
C HIS A 27 13.32 -14.12 -2.04
N GLN A 28 12.79 -14.45 -0.86
CA GLN A 28 11.58 -13.82 -0.33
C GLN A 28 11.80 -12.32 -0.08
N ILE A 29 12.94 -11.95 0.51
CA ILE A 29 13.31 -10.54 0.72
C ILE A 29 13.41 -9.80 -0.61
N LEU A 30 14.12 -10.37 -1.60
CA LEU A 30 14.25 -9.74 -2.93
C LEU A 30 12.91 -9.58 -3.64
N ALA A 31 12.06 -10.61 -3.61
CA ALA A 31 10.72 -10.55 -4.19
C ALA A 31 9.87 -9.46 -3.54
N ARG A 32 9.94 -9.34 -2.20
CA ARG A 32 9.25 -8.29 -1.44
C ARG A 32 9.72 -6.90 -1.84
N VAL A 33 11.03 -6.65 -1.85
CA VAL A 33 11.60 -5.34 -2.21
C VAL A 33 11.24 -4.94 -3.64
N MET A 34 11.31 -5.87 -4.60
CA MET A 34 10.92 -5.59 -5.98
C MET A 34 9.42 -5.25 -6.10
N ASN A 35 8.56 -5.95 -5.34
CA ASN A 35 7.14 -5.70 -5.35
C ASN A 35 6.79 -4.35 -4.71
N GLU A 36 7.41 -4.01 -3.58
CA GLU A 36 7.26 -2.72 -2.91
C GLU A 36 7.66 -1.57 -3.85
N GLY A 37 8.77 -1.70 -4.58
CA GLY A 37 9.20 -0.72 -5.57
C GLY A 37 8.16 -0.50 -6.69
N LYS A 38 7.62 -1.58 -7.26
CA LYS A 38 6.56 -1.50 -8.28
C LYS A 38 5.29 -0.84 -7.74
N GLN A 39 4.88 -1.17 -6.52
CA GLN A 39 3.72 -0.53 -5.90
C GLN A 39 3.95 0.96 -5.68
N GLN A 40 5.16 1.36 -5.30
CA GLN A 40 5.49 2.76 -5.09
C GLN A 40 5.50 3.57 -6.39
N GLU A 41 6.04 3.01 -7.49
CA GLU A 41 5.94 3.61 -8.82
C GLU A 41 4.49 3.75 -9.28
N HIS A 42 3.69 2.69 -9.12
CA HIS A 42 2.27 2.73 -9.48
C HIS A 42 1.50 3.76 -8.65
N ALA A 43 1.76 3.83 -7.35
CA ALA A 43 1.16 4.81 -6.45
C ALA A 43 1.49 6.25 -6.86
N GLN A 44 2.71 6.50 -7.34
CA GLN A 44 3.10 7.82 -7.86
C GLN A 44 2.35 8.19 -9.13
N LEU A 45 2.16 7.25 -10.06
CA LEU A 45 1.41 7.49 -11.29
C LEU A 45 -0.07 7.76 -11.01
N ILE A 46 -0.70 6.94 -10.16
CA ILE A 46 -2.11 7.12 -9.79
C ILE A 46 -2.31 8.44 -9.03
N ALA A 47 -1.41 8.79 -8.11
CA ALA A 47 -1.49 10.06 -7.36
C ALA A 47 -1.43 11.32 -8.24
N ARG A 48 -0.92 11.21 -9.48
CA ARG A 48 -0.94 12.31 -10.48
C ARG A 48 -2.29 12.46 -11.18
N ILE A 49 -3.14 11.44 -11.14
CA ILE A 49 -4.41 11.39 -11.87
C ILE A 49 -5.58 11.54 -10.89
N VAL A 50 -5.47 10.91 -9.71
CA VAL A 50 -6.53 10.82 -8.71
C VAL A 50 -5.97 10.95 -7.30
N LYS A 51 -6.72 11.67 -6.47
CA LYS A 51 -6.52 11.75 -5.04
C LYS A 51 -7.82 11.43 -4.30
N TRP A 52 -7.71 10.57 -3.31
CA TRP A 52 -8.70 10.36 -2.27
C TRP A 52 -8.42 11.32 -1.13
N VAL A 53 -9.50 11.91 -0.60
CA VAL A 53 -9.45 12.83 0.53
C VAL A 53 -10.57 12.52 1.50
N TYR A 54 -10.35 12.78 2.78
CA TYR A 54 -11.43 12.82 3.77
C TYR A 54 -11.66 14.24 4.26
N VAL A 55 -12.89 14.56 4.63
CA VAL A 55 -13.24 15.88 5.18
C VAL A 55 -13.24 15.79 6.69
N ASP A 56 -12.28 16.48 7.31
CA ASP A 56 -12.23 16.69 8.76
C ASP A 56 -12.49 18.16 9.08
N ASN A 57 -13.52 18.42 9.89
CA ASN A 57 -13.91 19.78 10.32
C ASN A 57 -14.00 20.82 9.17
N GLY A 58 -14.40 20.39 7.97
CA GLY A 58 -14.51 21.23 6.78
C GLY A 58 -13.23 21.36 5.95
N THR A 59 -12.10 20.84 6.45
CA THR A 59 -10.83 20.76 5.73
C THR A 59 -10.73 19.43 4.98
N GLU A 60 -10.30 19.48 3.72
CA GLU A 60 -10.00 18.26 2.96
C GLU A 60 -8.57 17.82 3.24
N VAL A 61 -8.40 16.63 3.80
CA VAL A 61 -7.11 16.01 4.10
C VAL A 61 -6.84 14.92 3.08
N GLU A 62 -5.70 15.02 2.40
CA GLU A 62 -5.26 14.03 1.40
C GLU A 62 -4.64 12.82 2.08
N PHE A 63 -4.94 11.61 1.58
CA PHE A 63 -4.22 10.41 2.01
C PHE A 63 -2.80 10.36 1.42
N ASP A 64 -1.93 9.59 2.06
CA ASP A 64 -0.64 9.24 1.47
C ASP A 64 -0.82 8.44 0.16
N ARG A 65 0.24 8.37 -0.65
CA ARG A 65 0.16 7.78 -1.99
C ARG A 65 -0.20 6.29 -1.98
N LEU A 66 0.25 5.53 -0.98
CA LEU A 66 -0.02 4.10 -0.87
C LEU A 66 -1.46 3.86 -0.44
N THR A 67 -1.96 4.61 0.54
CA THR A 67 -3.37 4.57 0.94
C THR A 67 -4.28 5.00 -0.20
N ASN A 68 -3.93 6.06 -0.92
CA ASN A 68 -4.63 6.50 -2.12
C ASN A 68 -4.72 5.39 -3.17
N LEU A 69 -3.58 4.74 -3.48
CA LEU A 69 -3.55 3.61 -4.41
C LEU A 69 -4.43 2.45 -3.91
N LYS A 70 -4.38 2.13 -2.63
CA LYS A 70 -5.16 1.04 -2.03
C LYS A 70 -6.67 1.27 -2.14
N ILE A 71 -7.14 2.50 -1.92
CA ILE A 71 -8.56 2.85 -2.07
C ILE A 71 -8.95 2.82 -3.55
N GLU A 72 -8.12 3.36 -4.43
CA GLU A 72 -8.39 3.36 -5.87
C GLU A 72 -8.44 1.94 -6.45
N TYR A 73 -7.50 1.08 -6.05
CA TYR A 73 -7.46 -0.32 -6.47
C TYR A 73 -8.68 -1.10 -5.97
N ALA A 74 -9.10 -0.84 -4.72
CA ALA A 74 -10.32 -1.43 -4.18
C ALA A 74 -11.58 -0.96 -4.95
N LEU A 75 -11.62 0.30 -5.40
CA LEU A 75 -12.69 0.78 -6.26
C LEU A 75 -12.69 0.05 -7.62
N ASP A 76 -11.52 -0.10 -8.25
CA ASP A 76 -11.34 -0.76 -9.55
C ASP A 76 -11.75 -2.24 -9.51
N GLU A 77 -11.38 -2.95 -8.42
CA GLU A 77 -11.78 -4.34 -8.18
C GLU A 77 -13.25 -4.51 -7.77
N GLY A 78 -14.01 -3.41 -7.66
CA GLY A 78 -15.42 -3.43 -7.28
C GLY A 78 -15.69 -3.70 -5.80
N HIS A 79 -14.67 -3.54 -4.94
CA HIS A 79 -14.84 -3.63 -3.50
C HIS A 79 -15.57 -2.39 -2.97
N ASN A 80 -16.57 -2.62 -2.10
CA ASN A 80 -17.31 -1.51 -1.48
C ASN A 80 -16.60 -0.96 -0.23
N ARG A 81 -15.68 -1.72 0.37
CA ARG A 81 -15.02 -1.36 1.62
C ARG A 81 -13.55 -1.78 1.62
N VAL A 82 -12.69 -0.93 2.18
CA VAL A 82 -11.26 -1.23 2.36
C VAL A 82 -10.75 -0.65 3.68
N ARG A 83 -9.92 -1.43 4.39
CA ARG A 83 -9.24 -0.95 5.60
C ARG A 83 -8.04 -0.10 5.24
N VAL A 84 -7.92 1.06 5.87
CA VAL A 84 -6.82 2.01 5.67
C VAL A 84 -6.34 2.49 7.03
N ASP A 85 -5.05 2.77 7.13
CA ASP A 85 -4.47 3.44 8.29
C ASP A 85 -4.26 4.90 7.94
N VAL A 86 -4.62 5.80 8.85
CA VAL A 86 -4.60 7.24 8.61
C VAL A 86 -3.75 7.86 9.71
N ASP A 87 -2.65 8.50 9.36
CA ASP A 87 -1.59 8.90 10.31
C ASP A 87 -2.12 9.57 11.60
N ASP A 88 -3.06 10.52 11.48
CA ASP A 88 -3.59 11.29 12.62
C ASP A 88 -4.90 10.73 13.22
N VAL A 89 -5.49 9.70 12.59
CA VAL A 89 -6.82 9.17 12.96
C VAL A 89 -6.75 7.69 13.38
N GLY A 90 -5.72 6.98 12.95
CA GLY A 90 -5.53 5.54 13.12
C GLY A 90 -6.35 4.69 12.15
N GLU A 91 -6.60 3.44 12.54
CA GLU A 91 -7.25 2.46 11.67
C GLU A 91 -8.69 2.86 11.33
N CYS A 92 -8.96 2.96 10.03
CA CYS A 92 -10.23 3.35 9.47
C CYS A 92 -10.73 2.34 8.42
N LEU A 93 -12.04 2.37 8.19
CA LEU A 93 -12.71 1.61 7.15
C LEU A 93 -13.31 2.58 6.14
N ALA A 94 -12.73 2.62 4.94
CA ALA A 94 -13.23 3.41 3.83
C ALA A 94 -14.37 2.64 3.14
N HIS A 95 -15.59 3.15 3.23
CA HIS A 95 -16.76 2.71 2.48
C HIS A 95 -16.84 3.48 1.17
N ILE A 96 -16.27 2.89 0.13
CA ILE A 96 -16.09 3.50 -1.19
C ILE A 96 -17.46 3.80 -1.82
N GLY A 97 -18.40 2.85 -1.79
CA GLY A 97 -19.73 3.04 -2.40
C GLY A 97 -20.60 4.06 -1.67
N ASN A 98 -20.35 4.30 -0.38
CA ASN A 98 -21.12 5.25 0.43
C ASN A 98 -20.40 6.59 0.61
N ASN A 99 -19.17 6.74 0.10
CA ASN A 99 -18.34 7.93 0.27
C ASN A 99 -18.16 8.32 1.76
N ILE A 100 -17.90 7.32 2.61
CA ILE A 100 -17.70 7.52 4.06
C ILE A 100 -16.41 6.81 4.50
N LEU A 101 -15.65 7.45 5.38
CA LEU A 101 -14.56 6.83 6.13
C LEU A 101 -15.01 6.69 7.59
N VAL A 102 -14.84 5.52 8.20
CA VAL A 102 -15.26 5.27 9.59
C VAL A 102 -14.06 4.83 10.42
N THR A 103 -13.79 5.49 11.55
CA THR A 103 -12.73 5.04 12.47
C THR A 103 -13.14 3.75 13.16
N VAL A 104 -12.22 2.80 13.28
CA VAL A 104 -12.52 1.49 13.87
C VAL A 104 -12.71 1.60 15.39
N GLN A 105 -11.94 2.48 16.04
CA GLN A 105 -11.93 2.60 17.49
C GLN A 105 -13.09 3.44 18.04
N GLU A 106 -13.36 4.60 17.43
CA GLU A 106 -14.36 5.55 17.94
C GLU A 106 -15.66 5.55 17.12
N GLY A 107 -15.68 4.91 15.95
CA GLY A 107 -16.82 4.93 15.04
C GLY A 107 -17.07 6.30 14.40
N HIS A 108 -16.12 7.22 14.50
CA HIS A 108 -16.21 8.58 13.94
C HIS A 108 -16.29 8.50 12.41
N ARG A 109 -17.12 9.34 11.80
CA ARG A 109 -17.41 9.27 10.36
C ARG A 109 -16.94 10.52 9.65
N TYR A 110 -16.07 10.36 8.67
CA TYR A 110 -15.64 11.41 7.77
C TYR A 110 -16.27 11.22 6.40
N LYS A 111 -16.48 12.33 5.69
CA LYS A 111 -16.89 12.26 4.29
C LYS A 111 -15.67 11.92 3.44
N LEU A 112 -15.75 10.83 2.70
CA LEU A 112 -14.73 10.41 1.74
C LEU A 112 -15.03 11.01 0.37
N LYS A 113 -14.01 11.47 -0.35
CA LYS A 113 -14.17 11.99 -1.72
C LYS A 113 -13.04 11.52 -2.60
N ARG A 114 -13.37 11.20 -3.85
CA ARG A 114 -12.41 11.00 -4.94
C ARG A 114 -12.34 12.27 -5.78
N LYS A 115 -11.13 12.76 -6.04
CA LYS A 115 -10.86 13.96 -6.84
C LYS A 115 -9.93 13.59 -7.99
N ALA A 116 -10.30 13.97 -9.21
CA ALA A 116 -9.36 13.96 -10.32
C ALA A 116 -8.37 15.12 -10.15
N VAL A 117 -7.09 14.84 -10.36
CA VAL A 117 -6.03 15.86 -10.42
C VAL A 117 -5.91 16.25 -11.89
N GLY A 118 -6.26 17.49 -12.19
CA GLY A 118 -6.19 18.09 -13.53
C GLY A 118 -5.16 19.19 -13.60
#